data_AF-A0A7V3RHN1-F1
#
_entry.id   AF-A0A7V3RHN1-F1
#
_cell.length_a   1.000
_cell.length_b   1.000
_cell.length_c   1.000
_cell.angle_alpha   90.00
_cell.angle_beta   90.00
_cell.angle_gamma   90.00
#
_symmetry.space_group_name_H-M   'P 1'
#
loop_
_entity.id
_entity.type
_entity.pdbx_description
1 polymer ?
#
loop_
_entity_poly.entity_id
_entity_poly.type
_entity_poly.pdbx_seq_one_letter_code
_entity_poly.pdbx_strand_id
1 'polypeptide(L)'
;MLKYEDIEYLKVGLPEDILNLKVNGNFKEALKLIDKRLSEDVPVELKKRLELEKYIIASLPNDYPYSFDEAVKILKEHIKDFKEEELLSLKDEGAVDWIFIDGQVKFIRSFYNNLLGTRPDVRERSIDQDEITEKLRKMINCLMILSSY
;
A
#
# COMPACT_ATOMS: atom_id res chain seq x y z
N MET A 1 17.72 0.36 -14.63
CA MET A 1 16.76 1.43 -14.30
C MET A 1 15.44 1.05 -14.92
N LEU A 2 14.36 0.93 -14.15
CA LEU A 2 13.03 0.60 -14.68
C LEU A 2 12.57 1.69 -15.63
N LYS A 3 12.10 1.30 -16.82
CA LYS A 3 11.49 2.22 -17.77
C LYS A 3 9.98 2.15 -17.64
N TYR A 4 9.31 3.28 -17.83
CA TYR A 4 7.83 3.34 -17.80
C TYR A 4 7.21 2.38 -18.83
N GLU A 5 7.88 2.21 -19.98
CA GLU A 5 7.51 1.25 -21.02
C GLU A 5 7.41 -0.20 -20.52
N ASP A 6 8.19 -0.58 -19.50
CA ASP A 6 8.20 -1.96 -19.02
C ASP A 6 6.94 -2.30 -18.17
N ILE A 7 6.14 -1.30 -17.76
CA ILE A 7 4.89 -1.55 -17.00
C ILE A 7 3.94 -2.48 -17.77
N GLU A 8 3.97 -2.48 -19.11
CA GLU A 8 3.11 -3.35 -19.91
C GLU A 8 3.32 -4.84 -19.62
N TYR A 9 4.50 -5.23 -19.12
CA TYR A 9 4.82 -6.63 -18.85
C TYR A 9 4.15 -7.14 -17.56
N LEU A 10 3.54 -6.29 -16.75
CA LEU A 10 2.71 -6.72 -15.61
C LEU A 10 1.49 -7.55 -16.03
N LYS A 11 1.07 -7.46 -17.30
CA LYS A 11 0.04 -8.34 -17.89
C LYS A 11 0.47 -9.80 -17.96
N VAL A 12 1.77 -10.07 -17.93
CA VAL A 12 2.32 -11.43 -17.91
C VAL A 12 2.14 -12.00 -16.51
N GLY A 13 1.56 -13.20 -16.42
CA GLY A 13 1.38 -13.89 -15.16
C GLY A 13 2.70 -14.12 -14.43
N LEU A 14 2.70 -13.96 -13.11
CA LEU A 14 3.83 -14.34 -12.29
C LEU A 14 3.84 -15.86 -12.11
N PRO A 15 5.01 -16.54 -12.17
CA PRO A 15 5.10 -17.96 -11.81
C PRO A 15 4.47 -18.22 -10.44
N GLU A 16 3.69 -19.31 -10.35
CA GLU A 16 2.85 -19.61 -9.20
C GLU A 16 3.64 -19.72 -7.89
N ASP A 17 4.84 -20.30 -7.94
CA ASP A 17 5.71 -20.43 -6.78
C ASP A 17 6.22 -19.08 -6.23
N ILE A 18 6.58 -18.14 -7.11
CA ILE A 18 6.93 -16.76 -6.71
C ILE A 18 5.70 -16.03 -6.19
N LEU A 19 4.54 -16.21 -6.83
CA LEU A 19 3.28 -15.62 -6.38
C LEU A 19 2.92 -16.11 -4.96
N ASN A 20 3.04 -17.40 -4.69
CA ASN A 20 2.79 -17.98 -3.38
C ASN A 20 3.75 -17.42 -2.32
N LEU A 21 5.04 -17.27 -2.63
CA LEU A 21 6.00 -16.65 -1.71
C LEU A 21 5.66 -15.19 -1.44
N LYS A 22 5.26 -14.42 -2.47
CA LYS A 22 4.83 -13.03 -2.34
C LYS A 22 3.58 -12.90 -1.47
N VAL A 23 2.54 -13.67 -1.74
CA VAL A 23 1.26 -13.61 -1.00
C VAL A 23 1.47 -13.95 0.48
N ASN A 24 2.37 -14.88 0.80
CA ASN A 24 2.71 -15.23 2.18
C ASN A 24 3.72 -14.28 2.84
N GLY A 25 4.20 -13.25 2.14
CA GLY A 25 5.17 -12.30 2.70
C GLY A 25 6.62 -12.79 2.77
N ASN A 26 6.93 -13.93 2.15
CA ASN A 26 8.27 -14.53 2.11
C ASN A 26 9.14 -13.87 1.04
N PHE A 27 9.36 -12.56 1.17
CA PHE A 27 10.00 -11.75 0.14
C PHE A 27 11.46 -12.12 -0.12
N LYS A 28 12.21 -12.50 0.92
CA LYS A 28 13.61 -12.93 0.77
C LYS A 28 13.73 -14.15 -0.14
N GLU A 29 12.86 -15.14 0.04
CA GLU A 29 12.85 -16.35 -0.79
C GLU A 29 12.30 -16.05 -2.20
N ALA A 30 11.28 -15.19 -2.31
CA ALA A 30 10.77 -14.75 -3.61
C ALA A 30 11.87 -14.08 -4.45
N LEU A 31 12.64 -13.17 -3.85
CA LEU A 31 13.75 -12.47 -4.51
C LEU A 31 14.86 -13.42 -4.96
N LYS A 32 15.25 -14.39 -4.11
CA LYS A 32 16.23 -15.43 -4.48
C LYS A 32 15.76 -16.26 -5.66
N LEU A 33 14.48 -16.63 -5.67
CA LEU A 33 13.89 -17.45 -6.73
C LEU A 33 13.76 -16.67 -8.05
N ILE A 34 13.43 -15.39 -7.98
CA ILE A 34 13.46 -14.48 -9.12
C ILE A 34 14.88 -14.41 -9.69
N ASP A 35 15.90 -14.19 -8.84
CA ASP A 35 17.29 -14.08 -9.28
C ASP A 35 17.80 -15.37 -9.93
N LYS A 36 17.40 -16.53 -9.39
CA LYS A 36 17.68 -17.82 -10.02
C LYS A 36 17.08 -17.90 -11.43
N ARG A 37 15.79 -17.58 -11.60
CA ARG A 37 15.12 -17.61 -12.91
C ARG A 37 15.71 -16.63 -13.91
N LEU A 38 16.13 -15.46 -13.45
CA LEU A 38 16.77 -14.45 -14.29
C LEU A 38 18.17 -14.87 -14.78
N SER A 39 18.79 -15.85 -14.11
CA SER A 39 20.07 -16.44 -14.54
C SER A 39 19.91 -17.56 -15.58
N GLU A 40 18.69 -18.05 -15.78
CA GLU A 40 18.34 -19.09 -16.76
C GLU A 40 17.93 -18.46 -18.10
N ASP A 41 17.82 -19.28 -19.15
CA ASP A 41 17.29 -18.83 -20.44
C ASP A 41 15.76 -18.82 -20.39
N VAL A 42 15.19 -17.63 -20.17
CA VAL A 42 13.74 -17.42 -20.07
C VAL A 42 13.26 -16.45 -21.16
N PRO A 43 12.00 -16.56 -21.61
CA PRO A 43 11.43 -15.61 -22.57
C PRO A 43 11.57 -14.16 -22.11
N VAL A 44 11.78 -13.24 -23.06
CA VAL A 44 12.05 -11.82 -22.78
C VAL A 44 10.92 -11.17 -21.97
N GLU A 45 9.68 -11.54 -22.26
CA GLU A 45 8.49 -11.06 -21.57
C GLU A 45 8.48 -11.47 -20.10
N LEU A 46 8.84 -12.73 -19.82
CA LEU A 46 8.96 -13.25 -18.46
C LEU A 46 10.13 -12.58 -17.73
N LYS A 47 11.26 -12.38 -18.40
CA LYS A 47 12.42 -11.68 -17.83
C LYS A 47 12.03 -10.29 -17.32
N LYS A 48 11.37 -9.49 -18.18
CA LYS A 48 10.91 -8.14 -17.81
C LYS A 48 9.87 -8.17 -16.69
N ARG A 49 8.93 -9.13 -16.74
CA ARG A 49 7.94 -9.35 -15.67
C ARG A 49 8.61 -9.60 -14.31
N LEU A 50 9.67 -10.41 -14.28
CA LEU A 50 10.42 -10.76 -13.08
C LEU A 50 11.27 -9.59 -12.57
N GLU A 51 11.90 -8.82 -13.46
CA GLU A 51 12.64 -7.59 -13.10
C GLU A 51 11.73 -6.55 -12.44
N LEU A 52 10.52 -6.38 -12.95
CA LEU A 52 9.48 -5.53 -12.33
C LEU A 52 9.05 -6.07 -10.96
N GLU A 53 8.79 -7.37 -10.86
CA GLU A 53 8.39 -7.99 -9.60
C GLU A 53 9.46 -7.79 -8.52
N LYS A 54 10.74 -7.89 -8.88
CA LYS A 54 11.85 -7.66 -7.95
C LYS A 54 11.79 -6.27 -7.33
N TYR A 55 11.49 -5.24 -8.13
CA TYR A 55 11.35 -3.86 -7.63
C TYR A 55 10.11 -3.70 -6.75
N ILE A 56 8.97 -4.27 -7.17
CA ILE A 56 7.73 -4.23 -6.38
C ILE A 56 7.97 -4.87 -5.01
N ILE A 57 8.48 -6.10 -4.97
CA ILE A 57 8.75 -6.82 -3.71
C ILE A 57 9.71 -6.03 -2.82
N ALA A 58 10.72 -5.35 -3.40
CA ALA A 58 11.65 -4.53 -2.65
C ALA A 58 11.03 -3.25 -2.06
N SER A 59 9.94 -2.71 -2.65
CA SER A 59 9.24 -1.52 -2.13
C SER A 59 8.24 -1.85 -1.02
N LEU A 60 7.65 -3.06 -1.05
CA LEU A 60 6.55 -3.45 -0.14
C LEU A 60 6.83 -3.19 1.35
N PRO A 61 8.03 -3.47 1.92
CA PRO A 61 8.28 -3.17 3.34
C PRO A 61 8.23 -1.67 3.68
N ASN A 62 8.56 -0.80 2.73
CA ASN A 62 8.47 0.64 2.92
C ASN A 62 7.04 1.15 2.73
N ASP A 63 6.31 0.54 1.79
CA ASP A 63 4.92 0.89 1.51
C ASP A 63 3.97 0.38 2.62
N TYR A 64 4.31 -0.74 3.27
CA TYR A 64 3.54 -1.37 4.34
C TYR A 64 4.36 -1.50 5.64
N PRO A 65 4.65 -0.38 6.33
CA PRO A 65 5.55 -0.40 7.49
C PRO A 65 4.85 -0.87 8.78
N TYR A 66 3.55 -0.62 8.91
CA TYR A 66 2.84 -0.69 10.19
C TYR A 66 2.33 -2.09 10.49
N SER A 67 2.71 -2.63 11.65
CA SER A 67 2.04 -3.78 12.27
C SER A 67 0.61 -3.44 12.69
N PHE A 68 -0.13 -4.46 13.09
CA PHE A 68 -1.48 -4.29 13.63
C PHE A 68 -1.50 -3.35 14.83
N ASP A 69 -0.65 -3.56 15.83
CA ASP A 69 -0.59 -2.71 17.03
C ASP A 69 -0.22 -1.25 16.71
N GLU A 70 0.72 -1.05 15.78
CA GLU A 70 1.10 0.29 15.31
C GLU A 70 -0.06 0.98 14.57
N ALA A 71 -0.78 0.25 13.72
CA ALA A 71 -1.94 0.78 13.01
C ALA A 71 -3.07 1.16 13.99
N VAL A 72 -3.35 0.33 15.00
CA VAL A 72 -4.31 0.64 16.07
C VAL A 72 -3.89 1.89 16.82
N LYS A 73 -2.60 2.01 17.17
CA LYS A 73 -2.06 3.18 17.87
C LYS A 73 -2.26 4.46 17.06
N ILE A 74 -1.90 4.46 15.77
CA ILE A 74 -2.12 5.59 14.87
C ILE A 74 -3.60 5.99 14.85
N LEU A 75 -4.51 5.01 14.69
CA LEU A 75 -5.94 5.31 14.63
C LEU A 75 -6.48 5.86 15.96
N LYS A 76 -6.02 5.34 17.11
CA LYS A 76 -6.39 5.86 18.44
C LYS A 76 -5.86 7.27 18.70
N GLU A 77 -4.71 7.61 18.16
CA GLU A 77 -4.13 8.96 18.28
C GLU A 77 -4.92 10.00 17.47
N HIS A 78 -5.58 9.58 16.39
CA HIS A 78 -6.20 10.47 15.43
C HIS A 78 -7.73 10.39 15.33
N ILE A 79 -8.36 9.36 15.90
CA ILE A 79 -9.81 9.13 15.83
C ILE A 79 -10.36 8.96 17.25
N LYS A 80 -11.36 9.78 17.58
CA LYS A 80 -12.00 9.76 18.88
C LYS A 80 -12.71 8.43 19.15
N ASP A 81 -12.50 7.91 20.36
CA ASP A 81 -13.11 6.68 20.89
C ASP A 81 -12.86 5.42 20.02
N PHE A 82 -11.76 5.41 19.24
CA PHE A 82 -11.43 4.31 18.34
C PHE A 82 -11.06 3.02 19.10
N LYS A 83 -11.64 1.90 18.67
CA LYS A 83 -11.38 0.57 19.25
C LYS A 83 -10.62 -0.34 18.29
N GLU A 84 -9.94 -1.33 18.85
CA GLU A 84 -9.13 -2.28 18.08
C GLU A 84 -9.99 -3.13 17.12
N GLU A 85 -11.19 -3.50 17.55
CA GLU A 85 -12.15 -4.28 16.75
C GLU A 85 -12.62 -3.51 15.50
N GLU A 86 -12.56 -2.18 15.53
CA GLU A 86 -12.87 -1.35 14.36
C GLU A 86 -11.81 -1.54 13.26
N LEU A 87 -10.53 -1.71 13.60
CA LEU A 87 -9.50 -2.00 12.61
C LEU A 87 -9.71 -3.36 11.95
N LEU A 88 -10.15 -4.37 12.72
CA LEU A 88 -10.52 -5.68 12.17
C LEU A 88 -11.69 -5.56 11.19
N SER A 89 -12.72 -4.80 11.57
CA SER A 89 -13.89 -4.55 10.72
C SER A 89 -13.50 -3.82 9.43
N LEU A 90 -12.68 -2.76 9.53
CA LEU A 90 -12.16 -2.03 8.37
C LEU A 90 -11.33 -2.93 7.45
N LYS A 91 -10.57 -3.86 8.03
CA LYS A 91 -9.78 -4.84 7.28
C LYS A 91 -10.67 -5.83 6.54
N ASP A 92 -11.71 -6.35 7.19
CA ASP A 92 -12.65 -7.32 6.60
C ASP A 92 -13.55 -6.69 5.52
N GLU A 93 -13.87 -5.40 5.67
CA GLU A 93 -14.58 -4.59 4.67
C GLU A 93 -13.69 -4.20 3.47
N GLY A 94 -12.37 -4.42 3.54
CA GLY A 94 -11.42 -3.98 2.53
C GLY A 94 -11.20 -2.46 2.50
N ALA A 95 -11.53 -1.76 3.59
CA ALA A 95 -11.33 -0.31 3.72
C ALA A 95 -9.86 0.07 4.02
N VAL A 96 -9.05 -0.90 4.48
CA VAL A 96 -7.60 -0.74 4.68
C VAL A 96 -6.84 -1.84 3.96
N ASP A 97 -5.87 -1.45 3.14
CA ASP A 97 -5.00 -2.41 2.46
C ASP A 97 -3.98 -3.01 3.43
N TRP A 98 -3.78 -4.31 3.30
CA TRP A 98 -2.85 -5.08 4.12
C TRP A 98 -2.19 -6.19 3.32
N ILE A 99 -0.99 -6.58 3.74
CA ILE A 99 -0.25 -7.73 3.19
C ILE A 99 0.42 -8.50 4.32
N PHE A 100 0.94 -9.69 4.02
CA PHE A 100 1.90 -10.35 4.89
C PHE A 100 3.32 -9.90 4.59
N ILE A 101 4.13 -9.71 5.63
CA ILE A 101 5.59 -9.59 5.56
C ILE A 101 6.17 -10.47 6.67
N ASP A 102 6.96 -11.48 6.30
CA ASP A 102 7.54 -12.47 7.23
C ASP A 102 6.48 -13.08 8.17
N GLY A 103 5.30 -13.40 7.64
CA GLY A 103 4.18 -14.01 8.39
C GLY A 103 3.36 -13.05 9.26
N GLN A 104 3.69 -11.76 9.28
CA GLN A 104 2.95 -10.74 10.05
C GLN A 104 2.12 -9.86 9.14
N VAL A 105 0.92 -9.49 9.58
CA VAL A 105 0.07 -8.52 8.87
C VAL A 105 0.69 -7.14 8.96
N LYS A 106 0.81 -6.47 7.81
CA LYS A 106 1.30 -5.11 7.66
C LYS A 106 0.34 -4.26 6.85
N PHE A 107 0.16 -3.00 7.25
CA PHE A 107 -0.80 -2.07 6.66
C PHE A 107 -0.11 -1.01 5.80
N ILE A 108 -0.75 -0.62 4.70
CA ILE A 108 -0.22 0.40 3.78
C ILE A 108 -0.06 1.73 4.50
N ARG A 109 1.04 2.45 4.29
CA ARG A 109 1.36 3.67 5.04
C ARG A 109 0.33 4.80 4.91
N SER A 110 -0.44 4.81 3.82
CA SER A 110 -1.45 5.83 3.51
C SER A 110 -2.82 5.54 4.10
N PHE A 111 -3.00 4.42 4.82
CA PHE A 111 -4.31 3.92 5.25
C PHE A 111 -5.15 4.98 6.00
N TYR A 112 -4.57 5.73 6.95
CA TYR A 112 -5.31 6.76 7.68
C TYR A 112 -5.85 7.87 6.76
N ASN A 113 -5.02 8.42 5.87
CA ASN A 113 -5.45 9.43 4.91
C ASN A 113 -6.51 8.90 3.95
N ASN A 114 -6.39 7.64 3.53
CA ASN A 114 -7.38 6.98 2.68
C ASN A 114 -8.72 6.83 3.40
N LEU A 115 -8.71 6.43 4.68
CA LEU A 115 -9.91 6.34 5.52
C LEU A 115 -10.57 7.71 5.67
N LEU A 116 -9.79 8.77 5.94
CA LEU A 116 -10.33 10.12 5.94
C LEU A 116 -11.03 10.42 4.63
N GLY A 117 -10.46 10.06 3.47
CA GLY A 117 -11.06 10.29 2.16
C GLY A 117 -12.34 9.50 1.88
N THR A 118 -12.45 8.27 2.38
CA THR A 118 -13.44 7.27 1.95
C THR A 118 -14.49 6.91 3.00
N ARG A 119 -14.27 7.24 4.29
CA ARG A 119 -15.13 6.86 5.41
C ARG A 119 -15.63 8.09 6.18
N PRO A 120 -16.88 8.54 5.94
CA PRO A 120 -17.46 9.67 6.66
C PRO A 120 -17.49 9.48 8.18
N ASP A 121 -17.80 8.26 8.64
CA ASP A 121 -17.83 7.85 10.05
C ASP A 121 -16.47 7.98 10.76
N VAL A 122 -15.37 7.78 10.02
CA VAL A 122 -14.01 8.01 10.51
C VAL A 122 -13.69 9.50 10.49
N ARG A 123 -14.03 10.20 9.40
CA ARG A 123 -13.77 11.64 9.23
C ARG A 123 -14.46 12.50 10.30
N GLU A 124 -15.71 12.20 10.62
CA GLU A 124 -16.51 12.91 11.64
C GLU A 124 -15.94 12.74 13.06
N ARG A 125 -15.18 11.68 13.31
CA ARG A 125 -14.51 11.43 14.59
C ARG A 125 -13.02 11.79 14.60
N SER A 126 -12.47 12.27 13.48
CA SER A 126 -11.08 12.68 13.41
C SER A 126 -10.81 13.84 14.38
N ILE A 127 -9.73 13.73 15.15
CA ILE A 127 -9.29 14.75 16.09
C ILE A 127 -8.64 15.92 15.34
N ASP A 128 -8.11 15.67 14.13
CA ASP A 128 -7.44 16.65 13.28
C ASP A 128 -8.42 17.46 12.41
N GLN A 129 -9.69 17.57 12.79
CA GLN A 129 -10.72 18.26 11.99
C GLN A 129 -10.34 19.69 11.60
N ASP A 130 -9.64 20.41 12.47
CA ASP A 130 -9.15 21.76 12.19
C ASP A 130 -8.06 21.76 11.11
N GLU A 131 -7.14 20.79 11.13
CA GLU A 131 -6.10 20.67 10.10
C GLU A 131 -6.68 20.23 8.74
N ILE A 132 -7.66 19.31 8.77
CA ILE A 132 -8.40 18.87 7.57
C ILE A 132 -9.15 20.05 6.96
N THR A 133 -9.85 20.84 7.78
CA THR A 133 -10.60 22.01 7.33
C THR A 133 -9.68 23.08 6.76
N GLU A 134 -8.50 23.29 7.37
CA GLU A 134 -7.51 24.25 6.90
C GLU A 134 -6.84 23.80 5.59
N LYS A 135 -6.53 22.51 5.43
CA LYS A 135 -6.05 21.94 4.15
C LYS A 135 -7.10 22.09 3.05
N LEU A 136 -8.37 21.79 3.34
CA LEU A 136 -9.48 21.97 2.39
C LEU A 136 -9.63 23.44 1.97
N ARG A 137 -9.57 24.37 2.93
CA ARG A 137 -9.56 25.82 2.65
C ARG A 137 -8.41 26.24 1.73
N LYS A 138 -7.18 25.78 2.03
CA LYS A 138 -6.00 26.09 1.21
C LYS A 138 -6.14 25.53 -0.21
N MET A 139 -6.66 24.32 -0.36
CA MET A 139 -6.88 23.68 -1.65
C MET A 139 -7.95 24.41 -2.48
N ILE A 140 -9.06 24.81 -1.85
CA ILE A 140 -10.10 25.63 -2.48
C ILE A 140 -9.54 26.99 -2.90
N ASN A 141 -8.77 27.67 -2.04
CA ASN A 141 -8.15 28.95 -2.37
C ASN A 141 -7.17 28.83 -3.55
N CYS A 142 -6.36 27.77 -3.62
CA CYS A 142 -5.52 27.51 -4.79
C CYS A 142 -6.33 27.30 -6.07
N LEU A 143 -7.43 26.55 -6.00
CA LEU A 143 -8.33 26.34 -7.16
C LEU A 143 -9.02 27.65 -7.61
N MET A 144 -9.39 28.52 -6.68
CA MET A 144 -9.97 29.82 -7.00
C MET A 144 -8.95 30.78 -7.64
N ILE A 145 -7.69 30.74 -7.21
CA ILE A 145 -6.60 31.54 -7.82
C ILE A 145 -6.29 31.05 -9.25
N LEU A 146 -6.33 29.73 -9.48
CA LEU A 146 -6.11 29.13 -10.81
C LEU A 146 -7.30 29.32 -11.77
N SER A 147 -8.50 29.59 -11.26
CA SER A 147 -9.70 29.89 -12.06
C SER A 147 -9.84 31.39 -12.40
N SER A 148 -8.88 32.22 -11.97
CA SER A 148 -8.87 33.67 -12.18
C SER A 148 -7.87 34.11 -13.28
N TYR A 149 -7.37 33.17 -14.09
CA TYR A 149 -6.52 33.40 -15.26
C TYR A 149 -7.12 32.78 -16.52
#